data_AF-A0ABD2L9U8-F1
#
_entry.id   AF-A0ABD2L9U8-F1
#
_cell.length_a   1.000
_cell.length_b   1.000
_cell.length_c   1.000
_cell.angle_alpha   90.00
_cell.angle_beta   90.00
_cell.angle_gamma   90.00
#
_symmetry.space_group_name_H-M   'P 1'
#
loop_
_entity.id
_entity.type
_entity.pdbx_description
1 polymer ?
#
loop_
_entity_poly.entity_id
_entity_poly.type
_entity_poly.pdbx_seq_one_letter_code
_entity_poly.pdbx_strand_id
1 'polypeptide(L)'
;MAKLDNYDKDTFYLAFKDAHPSWSLIGCALTYGIIATFGIVFNSSVIVVTCLTKSFRGSVNYLLALCSLFELVHQIGHFLFVYTAFSGQNFIDYRLAAKILFIPVIGIGGIVPTMFFTGIDRLIATTKIEMDTANENILGQIHNKYNGKCCCNGAKHNASDANEKINGGKSPFSSCHPMGLLQQRDDGGVVACLQLISQASIRIS
;
A
#
# COMPACT_ATOMS: atom_id res chain seq x y z
N MET A 1 -4.05 -31.35 52.19
CA MET A 1 -3.25 -30.27 51.53
C MET A 1 -4.09 -29.23 50.79
N ALA A 2 -5.33 -29.49 50.35
CA ALA A 2 -6.16 -28.49 49.65
C ALA A 2 -6.63 -27.25 50.47
N LYS A 3 -6.42 -27.23 51.79
CA LYS A 3 -6.88 -26.15 52.68
C LYS A 3 -5.85 -25.01 52.84
N LEU A 4 -4.58 -25.27 52.55
CA LEU A 4 -3.52 -24.26 52.56
C LEU A 4 -3.50 -23.44 51.26
N ASP A 5 -3.78 -24.07 50.11
CA ASP A 5 -3.84 -23.39 48.80
C ASP A 5 -4.99 -22.36 48.68
N ASN A 6 -6.08 -22.54 49.44
CA ASN A 6 -7.17 -21.55 49.45
C ASN A 6 -6.79 -20.31 50.26
N TYR A 7 -6.10 -20.49 51.40
CA TYR A 7 -5.76 -19.37 52.27
C TYR A 7 -4.78 -18.39 51.59
N ASP A 8 -3.82 -18.91 50.82
CA ASP A 8 -2.84 -18.09 50.11
C ASP A 8 -3.48 -17.28 48.96
N LYS A 9 -4.40 -17.91 48.21
CA LYS A 9 -5.16 -17.23 47.13
C LYS A 9 -6.08 -16.15 47.65
N ASP A 10 -6.76 -16.41 48.77
CA ASP A 10 -7.66 -15.43 49.39
C ASP A 10 -6.86 -14.25 49.95
N THR A 11 -5.70 -14.50 50.57
CA THR A 11 -4.83 -13.45 51.11
C THR A 11 -4.24 -12.57 50.01
N PHE A 12 -3.77 -13.18 48.91
CA PHE A 12 -3.28 -12.45 47.74
C PHE A 12 -4.40 -11.65 47.06
N TYR A 13 -5.56 -12.28 46.82
CA TYR A 13 -6.71 -11.61 46.22
C TYR A 13 -7.17 -10.41 47.05
N LEU A 14 -7.27 -10.57 48.38
CA LEU A 14 -7.64 -9.49 49.29
C LEU A 14 -6.60 -8.37 49.32
N ALA A 15 -5.30 -8.69 49.24
CA ALA A 15 -4.23 -7.70 49.20
C ALA A 15 -4.24 -6.83 47.92
N PHE A 16 -4.66 -7.39 46.78
CA PHE A 16 -4.70 -6.68 45.49
C PHE A 16 -6.08 -6.12 45.12
N LYS A 17 -7.15 -6.59 45.79
CA LYS A 17 -8.53 -6.10 45.59
C LYS A 17 -8.65 -4.60 45.90
N ASP A 18 -7.96 -4.14 46.95
CA ASP A 18 -8.01 -2.75 47.42
C ASP A 18 -6.78 -1.93 47.00
N ALA A 19 -5.90 -2.49 46.16
CA ALA A 19 -4.82 -1.72 45.57
C ALA A 19 -5.42 -0.67 44.64
N HIS A 20 -5.36 0.61 45.01
CA HIS A 20 -5.81 1.68 44.13
C HIS A 20 -5.12 1.60 42.76
N PRO A 21 -5.75 2.08 41.67
CA PRO A 21 -5.14 2.04 40.35
C PRO A 21 -3.78 2.72 40.38
N SER A 22 -2.75 2.02 39.91
CA SER A 22 -1.40 2.59 39.89
C SER A 22 -1.34 3.78 38.94
N TRP A 23 -0.78 4.90 39.40
CA TRP A 23 -0.63 6.12 38.61
C TRP A 23 0.10 5.89 37.28
N SER A 24 0.99 4.89 37.22
CA SER A 24 1.68 4.47 36.00
C SER A 24 0.70 3.89 34.95
N LEU A 25 -0.26 3.06 35.37
CA LEU A 25 -1.25 2.47 34.48
C LEU A 25 -2.16 3.54 33.85
N ILE A 26 -2.60 4.49 34.67
CA ILE A 26 -3.42 5.64 34.21
C ILE A 26 -2.63 6.50 33.23
N GLY A 27 -1.35 6.79 33.51
CA GLY A 27 -0.49 7.56 32.62
C GLY A 27 -0.28 6.88 31.26
N CYS A 28 0.00 5.58 31.25
CA CYS A 28 0.11 4.79 30.02
C CYS A 28 -1.20 4.78 29.24
N ALA A 29 -2.33 4.53 29.91
CA ALA A 29 -3.64 4.50 29.27
C ALA A 29 -3.97 5.83 28.59
N LEU A 30 -3.78 6.95 29.29
CA LEU A 30 -3.99 8.29 28.73
C LEU A 30 -3.11 8.57 27.51
N THR A 31 -1.83 8.17 27.57
CA THR A 31 -0.90 8.35 26.44
C THR A 31 -1.38 7.58 25.21
N TYR A 32 -1.76 6.31 25.38
CA TYR A 32 -2.34 5.51 24.29
C TYR A 32 -3.67 6.10 23.79
N GLY A 33 -4.50 6.63 24.68
CA GLY A 33 -5.75 7.29 24.32
C GLY A 33 -5.53 8.52 23.42
N ILE A 34 -4.54 9.37 23.72
CA ILE A 34 -4.21 10.54 22.90
C ILE A 34 -3.73 10.09 21.52
N ILE A 35 -2.79 9.15 21.46
CA ILE A 35 -2.30 8.60 20.19
C ILE A 35 -3.45 7.97 19.39
N ALA A 36 -4.38 7.29 20.08
CA ALA A 36 -5.55 6.70 19.47
C ALA A 36 -6.49 7.72 18.82
N THR A 37 -6.69 8.89 19.46
CA THR A 37 -7.51 9.96 18.85
C THR A 37 -6.93 10.47 17.55
N PHE A 38 -5.62 10.71 17.48
CA PHE A 38 -4.96 11.11 16.23
C PHE A 38 -5.07 10.02 15.17
N GLY A 39 -4.85 8.77 15.55
CA GLY A 39 -4.98 7.63 14.64
C GLY A 39 -6.39 7.52 14.04
N ILE A 40 -7.45 7.73 14.81
CA ILE A 40 -8.81 7.73 14.28
C ILE A 40 -9.01 8.81 13.22
N VAL A 41 -8.54 10.02 13.48
CA VAL A 41 -8.70 11.16 12.55
C VAL A 41 -7.96 10.88 11.23
N PHE A 42 -6.70 10.44 11.30
CA PHE A 42 -5.92 10.16 10.10
C PHE A 42 -6.45 8.96 9.32
N ASN A 43 -6.78 7.85 9.99
CA ASN A 43 -7.31 6.65 9.32
C ASN A 43 -8.70 6.91 8.71
N SER A 44 -9.55 7.67 9.39
CA SER A 44 -10.86 8.07 8.83
C SER A 44 -10.68 8.96 7.59
N SER A 45 -9.70 9.86 7.61
CA SER A 45 -9.40 10.73 6.46
C SER A 45 -9.01 9.92 5.22
N VAL A 46 -8.18 8.87 5.38
CA VAL A 46 -7.78 7.99 4.27
C VAL A 46 -8.98 7.25 3.68
N ILE A 47 -9.88 6.73 4.53
CA ILE A 47 -11.09 6.06 4.09
C ILE A 47 -12.00 7.03 3.31
N VAL A 48 -12.23 8.23 3.86
CA VAL A 48 -13.06 9.26 3.22
C VAL A 48 -12.50 9.66 1.86
N VAL A 49 -11.20 9.95 1.77
CA VAL A 49 -10.54 10.32 0.49
C VAL A 49 -10.65 9.18 -0.53
N THR A 50 -10.51 7.94 -0.08
CA THR A 50 -10.64 6.75 -0.94
C THR A 50 -12.07 6.57 -1.45
N CYS A 51 -13.08 6.81 -0.61
CA CYS A 51 -14.49 6.72 -1.00
C CYS A 51 -14.94 7.87 -1.92
N LEU A 52 -14.46 9.09 -1.68
CA LEU A 52 -14.86 10.27 -2.45
C LEU A 52 -14.21 10.31 -3.84
N THR A 53 -12.99 9.80 -3.97
CA THR A 53 -12.23 9.94 -5.21
C THR A 53 -12.49 8.80 -6.18
N LYS A 54 -13.44 8.99 -7.11
CA LYS A 54 -13.76 8.03 -8.18
C LYS A 54 -12.58 7.72 -9.12
N SER A 55 -11.58 8.60 -9.17
CA SER A 55 -10.36 8.42 -9.98
C SER A 55 -9.38 7.39 -9.41
N PHE A 56 -9.57 6.96 -8.15
CA PHE A 56 -8.65 6.06 -7.44
C PHE A 56 -9.17 4.61 -7.35
N ARG A 57 -9.80 4.08 -8.39
CA ARG A 57 -10.32 2.68 -8.43
C ARG A 57 -9.25 1.60 -8.65
N GLY A 58 -8.03 1.84 -8.18
CA GLY A 58 -6.95 0.84 -8.19
C GLY A 58 -7.07 -0.14 -7.01
N SER A 59 -6.62 -1.38 -7.21
CA SER A 59 -6.51 -2.42 -6.16
C SER A 59 -5.79 -1.92 -4.90
N VAL A 60 -4.71 -1.15 -5.09
CA VAL A 60 -3.93 -0.53 -4.01
C VAL A 60 -4.76 0.34 -3.09
N ASN A 61 -5.67 1.14 -3.65
CA ASN A 61 -6.44 2.09 -2.83
C ASN A 61 -7.49 1.36 -1.99
N TYR A 62 -8.04 0.26 -2.50
CA TYR A 62 -8.89 -0.64 -1.70
C TYR A 62 -8.11 -1.31 -0.57
N LEU A 63 -6.88 -1.78 -0.84
CA LEU A 63 -6.01 -2.36 0.19
C LEU A 63 -5.62 -1.34 1.27
N LEU A 64 -5.34 -0.09 0.88
CA LEU A 64 -5.08 1.02 1.81
C LEU A 64 -6.31 1.35 2.66
N ALA A 65 -7.50 1.43 2.07
CA ALA A 65 -8.72 1.67 2.81
C ALA A 65 -9.07 0.53 3.79
N LEU A 66 -8.85 -0.73 3.39
CA LEU A 66 -9.02 -1.88 4.27
C LEU A 66 -8.00 -1.87 5.42
N CYS A 67 -6.75 -1.50 5.15
CA CYS A 67 -5.73 -1.34 6.18
C CYS A 67 -6.16 -0.27 7.21
N SER A 68 -6.59 0.92 6.75
CA SER A 68 -7.11 1.97 7.63
C SER A 68 -8.37 1.56 8.40
N LEU A 69 -9.22 0.69 7.82
CA LEU A 69 -10.37 0.14 8.54
C LEU A 69 -9.94 -0.78 9.68
N PHE A 70 -8.96 -1.67 9.45
CA PHE A 70 -8.44 -2.54 10.50
C PHE A 70 -7.73 -1.75 11.61
N GLU A 71 -7.03 -0.66 11.26
CA GLU A 71 -6.46 0.29 12.22
C GLU A 71 -7.56 0.94 13.09
N LEU A 72 -8.70 1.36 12.51
CA LEU A 72 -9.82 1.89 13.29
C LEU A 72 -10.38 0.86 14.28
N VAL A 73 -10.56 -0.39 13.84
CA VAL A 73 -11.05 -1.48 14.70
C VAL A 73 -10.06 -1.75 15.83
N HIS A 74 -8.76 -1.73 15.55
CA HIS A 74 -7.71 -1.85 16.55
C HIS A 74 -7.75 -0.68 17.55
N GLN A 75 -7.99 0.54 17.07
CA GLN A 75 -7.98 1.75 17.90
C GLN A 75 -9.07 1.76 18.98
N ILE A 76 -10.22 1.11 18.73
CA ILE A 76 -11.29 0.91 19.72
C ILE A 76 -10.76 0.20 20.97
N GLY A 77 -9.78 -0.71 20.82
CA GLY A 77 -9.13 -1.40 21.92
C GLY A 77 -8.41 -0.46 22.90
N HIS A 78 -7.80 0.61 22.40
CA HIS A 78 -7.14 1.62 23.24
C HIS A 78 -8.15 2.41 24.07
N PHE A 79 -9.34 2.72 23.52
CA PHE A 79 -10.41 3.36 24.29
C PHE A 79 -10.97 2.44 25.38
N LEU A 80 -11.10 1.14 25.10
CA LEU A 80 -11.50 0.15 26.10
C LEU A 80 -10.46 0.02 27.22
N PHE A 81 -9.17 0.09 26.87
CA PHE A 81 -8.08 0.09 27.85
C PHE A 81 -8.14 1.33 28.75
N VAL A 82 -8.36 2.52 28.18
CA VAL A 82 -8.56 3.76 28.94
C VAL A 82 -9.76 3.66 29.88
N TYR A 83 -10.90 3.21 29.39
CA TYR A 83 -12.10 3.03 30.20
C TYR A 83 -11.85 2.07 31.37
N THR A 84 -11.17 0.96 31.10
CA THR A 84 -10.81 -0.04 32.12
C THR A 84 -9.88 0.56 33.17
N ALA A 85 -8.87 1.34 32.76
CA ALA A 85 -7.94 2.00 33.67
C ALA A 85 -8.64 3.02 34.59
N PHE A 86 -9.64 3.75 34.08
CA PHE A 86 -10.43 4.70 34.87
C PHE A 86 -11.48 4.04 35.78
N SER A 87 -12.00 2.87 35.40
CA SER A 87 -12.96 2.11 36.20
C SER A 87 -12.39 1.67 37.56
N GLY A 88 -11.06 1.64 37.70
CA GLY A 88 -10.38 1.27 38.95
C GLY A 88 -10.55 -0.20 39.34
N GLN A 89 -11.13 -1.02 38.46
CA GLN A 89 -11.27 -2.46 38.66
C GLN A 89 -9.97 -3.16 38.23
N ASN A 90 -9.13 -3.53 39.19
CA ASN A 90 -7.87 -4.25 38.92
C ASN A 90 -8.08 -5.66 38.37
N PHE A 91 -9.23 -6.28 38.65
CA PHE A 91 -9.54 -7.64 38.23
C PHE A 91 -10.77 -7.66 37.35
N ILE A 92 -10.55 -7.65 36.04
CA ILE A 92 -11.57 -8.03 35.07
C ILE A 92 -11.60 -9.55 34.96
N ASP A 93 -12.80 -10.12 34.97
CA ASP A 93 -13.00 -11.54 34.70
C ASP A 93 -12.44 -11.91 33.31
N TYR A 94 -11.67 -13.00 33.23
CA TYR A 94 -11.01 -13.44 32.00
C TYR A 94 -12.00 -13.60 30.83
N ARG A 95 -13.23 -14.06 31.10
CA ARG A 95 -14.25 -14.22 30.05
C ARG A 95 -14.72 -12.88 29.48
N LEU A 96 -14.78 -11.84 30.33
CA LEU A 96 -15.11 -10.50 29.92
C LEU A 96 -13.95 -9.86 29.15
N ALA A 97 -12.71 -9.99 29.67
CA ALA A 97 -11.50 -9.53 28.99
C ALA A 97 -11.36 -10.14 27.58
N ALA A 98 -11.56 -11.45 27.44
CA ALA A 98 -11.47 -12.13 26.15
C ALA A 98 -12.50 -11.59 25.15
N LYS A 99 -13.75 -11.34 25.57
CA LYS A 99 -14.80 -10.79 24.71
C LYS A 99 -14.49 -9.38 24.23
N ILE A 100 -13.97 -8.51 25.11
CA ILE A 100 -13.66 -7.13 24.75
C ILE A 100 -12.37 -7.01 23.91
N LEU A 101 -11.36 -7.87 24.14
CA LEU A 101 -10.12 -7.88 23.35
C LEU A 101 -10.26 -8.58 21.99
N PHE A 102 -11.25 -9.46 21.82
CA PHE A 102 -11.40 -10.23 20.58
C PHE A 102 -11.48 -9.32 19.33
N ILE A 103 -12.26 -8.24 19.41
CA ILE A 103 -12.45 -7.30 18.30
C ILE A 103 -11.13 -6.57 17.94
N PRO A 104 -10.42 -5.92 18.88
CA PRO A 104 -9.11 -5.30 18.61
C PRO A 104 -8.05 -6.28 18.08
N VAL A 105 -8.09 -7.54 18.52
CA VAL A 105 -7.17 -8.59 18.07
C VAL A 105 -7.42 -8.97 16.61
N ILE A 106 -8.68 -8.99 16.16
CA ILE A 106 -8.98 -9.13 14.72
C ILE A 106 -8.45 -7.93 13.95
N GLY A 107 -8.57 -6.72 14.50
CA GLY A 107 -7.99 -5.50 13.91
C GLY A 107 -6.50 -5.65 13.65
N ILE A 108 -5.71 -5.97 14.68
CA ILE A 108 -4.25 -6.15 14.51
C ILE A 108 -3.89 -7.30 13.57
N GLY A 109 -4.67 -8.39 13.61
CA GLY A 109 -4.51 -9.53 12.70
C GLY A 109 -4.81 -9.19 11.24
N GLY A 110 -5.64 -8.17 10.97
CA GLY A 110 -5.97 -7.70 9.63
C GLY A 110 -4.95 -6.70 9.05
N ILE A 111 -4.27 -5.92 9.90
CA ILE A 111 -3.27 -4.93 9.47
C ILE A 111 -2.07 -5.62 8.80
N VAL A 112 -1.53 -6.66 9.44
CA VAL A 112 -0.32 -7.36 8.95
C VAL A 112 -0.47 -7.89 7.51
N PRO A 113 -1.51 -8.68 7.17
CA PRO A 113 -1.67 -9.19 5.81
C PRO A 113 -2.02 -8.08 4.81
N THR A 114 -2.85 -7.10 5.17
CA THR A 114 -3.20 -6.00 4.26
C THR A 114 -2.00 -5.12 3.92
N MET A 115 -1.14 -4.84 4.90
CA MET A 115 0.11 -4.10 4.69
C MET A 115 1.08 -4.91 3.82
N PHE A 116 1.17 -6.22 4.02
CA PHE A 116 1.99 -7.11 3.19
C PHE A 116 1.55 -7.11 1.72
N PHE A 117 0.25 -7.28 1.45
CA PHE A 117 -0.28 -7.23 0.09
C PHE A 117 -0.13 -5.85 -0.56
N THR A 118 -0.30 -4.78 0.21
CA THR A 118 -0.06 -3.41 -0.27
C THR A 118 1.39 -3.22 -0.70
N GLY A 119 2.34 -3.79 0.06
CA GLY A 119 3.76 -3.77 -0.29
C GLY A 119 4.05 -4.53 -1.59
N ILE A 120 3.48 -5.72 -1.75
CA ILE A 120 3.64 -6.53 -2.97
C ILE A 120 3.08 -5.80 -4.20
N ASP A 121 1.87 -5.24 -4.11
CA ASP A 121 1.24 -4.52 -5.22
C ASP A 121 2.14 -3.38 -5.70
N ARG A 122 2.67 -2.58 -4.76
CA ARG A 122 3.61 -1.49 -5.08
C ARG A 122 4.92 -1.99 -5.70
N LEU A 123 5.48 -3.09 -5.20
CA LEU A 123 6.71 -3.66 -5.75
C LEU A 123 6.52 -4.13 -7.19
N ILE A 124 5.40 -4.79 -7.49
CA ILE A 124 5.05 -5.24 -8.84
C ILE A 124 4.82 -4.05 -9.77
N ALA A 125 4.19 -2.97 -9.28
CA ALA A 125 3.99 -1.76 -10.08
C ALA A 125 5.33 -1.11 -10.48
N THR A 126 6.29 -1.04 -9.55
CA THR A 126 7.60 -0.43 -9.83
C THR A 126 8.45 -1.26 -10.79
N THR A 127 8.43 -2.59 -10.68
CA THR A 127 9.22 -3.45 -11.59
C THR A 127 8.69 -3.43 -13.01
N LYS A 128 7.37 -3.35 -13.21
CA LYS A 128 6.77 -3.18 -14.54
C LYS A 128 7.23 -1.90 -15.23
N ILE A 129 7.21 -0.78 -14.51
CA ILE A 129 7.65 0.52 -15.03
C ILE A 129 9.13 0.48 -15.45
N GLU A 130 9.97 -0.19 -14.65
CA GLU A 130 11.39 -0.35 -14.98
C GLU A 130 11.59 -1.14 -16.28
N MET A 131 10.84 -2.23 -16.48
CA MET A 131 10.91 -3.02 -17.70
C MET A 131 10.41 -2.26 -18.94
N ASP A 132 9.32 -1.51 -18.80
CA ASP A 132 8.77 -0.71 -19.90
C ASP A 132 9.74 0.42 -20.30
N THR A 133 10.36 1.07 -19.31
CA THR A 133 11.37 2.12 -19.53
C THR A 133 12.63 1.55 -20.19
N ALA A 134 13.08 0.36 -19.78
CA ALA A 134 14.20 -0.32 -20.42
C ALA A 134 13.87 -0.69 -21.87
N ASN A 135 12.64 -1.13 -22.13
CA ASN A 135 12.19 -1.49 -23.47
C ASN A 135 12.12 -0.28 -24.41
N GLU A 136 11.55 0.85 -23.98
CA GLU A 136 11.54 2.08 -24.79
C GLU A 136 12.95 2.60 -25.10
N ASN A 137 13.87 2.53 -24.14
CA ASN A 137 15.27 2.91 -24.36
C ASN A 137 15.95 2.03 -25.42
N ILE A 138 15.71 0.72 -25.41
CA ILE A 138 16.26 -0.21 -26.41
C ILE A 138 15.66 0.09 -27.80
N LEU A 139 14.34 0.29 -27.88
CA LEU A 139 13.67 0.62 -29.14
C LEU A 139 14.13 1.96 -29.70
N GLY A 140 14.33 2.98 -28.84
CA GLY A 140 14.89 4.26 -29.23
C GLY A 140 16.30 4.13 -29.83
N GLN A 141 17.16 3.29 -29.25
CA GLN A 141 18.49 3.02 -29.80
C GLN A 141 18.45 2.28 -31.14
N ILE A 142 17.54 1.29 -31.27
CA ILE A 142 17.34 0.57 -32.53
C ILE A 142 16.87 1.55 -33.61
N HIS A 143 15.83 2.35 -33.35
CA HIS A 143 15.30 3.30 -34.34
C HIS A 143 16.35 4.33 -34.78
N ASN A 144 17.17 4.85 -33.85
CA ASN A 144 18.29 5.74 -34.20
C ASN A 144 19.35 5.03 -35.06
N LYS A 145 19.70 3.78 -34.74
CA LYS A 145 20.67 2.98 -35.49
C LYS A 145 20.22 2.65 -36.92
N TYR A 146 18.92 2.47 -37.16
CA TYR A 146 18.37 2.19 -38.48
C TYR A 146 18.01 3.47 -39.28
N ASN A 147 17.55 4.55 -38.64
CA ASN A 147 17.35 5.85 -39.32
C ASN A 147 18.67 6.57 -39.64
N GLY A 148 19.73 6.38 -38.85
CA GLY A 148 21.06 6.89 -39.16
C GLY A 148 21.74 6.23 -40.36
N LYS A 149 21.20 5.11 -40.87
CA LYS A 149 21.70 4.41 -42.07
C LYS A 149 20.91 4.68 -43.35
N CYS A 150 19.79 5.41 -43.28
CA CYS A 150 19.06 5.87 -44.47
C CYS A 150 19.57 7.22 -45.02
N CYS A 151 20.67 7.75 -44.48
CA CYS A 151 21.33 8.94 -45.01
C CYS A 151 22.65 8.59 -45.70
N CYS A 152 22.62 7.79 -46.76
CA CYS A 152 23.70 7.76 -47.74
C CYS A 152 23.13 7.73 -49.17
N ASN A 153 23.27 8.88 -49.83
CA ASN A 153 23.50 9.07 -51.26
C ASN A 153 22.39 8.73 -52.26
N GLY A 154 21.90 9.76 -52.96
CA GLY A 154 21.36 9.54 -54.31
C GLY A 154 20.27 10.49 -54.81
N ALA A 155 20.40 11.81 -54.66
CA ALA A 155 19.63 12.76 -55.48
C ALA A 155 20.48 13.97 -55.87
N LYS A 156 21.65 13.71 -56.47
CA LYS A 156 22.26 14.60 -57.46
C LYS A 156 21.94 14.02 -58.84
N HIS A 157 20.85 14.46 -59.46
CA HIS A 157 20.74 14.45 -60.92
C HIS A 157 19.72 15.52 -61.32
N ASN A 158 20.26 16.63 -61.81
CA ASN A 158 19.73 17.57 -62.78
C ASN A 158 18.22 17.51 -63.08
N ALA A 159 17.51 18.54 -62.64
CA ALA A 159 16.38 19.09 -63.37
C ALA A 159 16.49 20.62 -63.27
N SER A 160 17.44 21.17 -64.05
CA SER A 160 17.32 22.55 -64.49
C SER A 160 16.18 22.64 -65.50
N ASP A 161 15.43 23.71 -65.33
CA ASP A 161 14.67 24.45 -66.33
C ASP A 161 13.24 24.03 -66.72
N ALA A 162 12.36 24.96 -66.33
CA ALA A 162 11.19 25.49 -67.04
C ALA A 162 9.89 24.68 -67.04
N ASN A 163 8.92 25.08 -66.19
CA ASN A 163 7.94 26.11 -66.55
C ASN A 163 7.07 26.46 -65.33
N GLU A 164 7.11 27.72 -64.88
CA GLU A 164 6.03 28.70 -65.11
C GLU A 164 4.83 28.45 -64.18
N LYS A 165 4.87 29.07 -62.99
CA LYS A 165 4.03 30.23 -62.61
C LYS A 165 2.53 29.90 -62.57
N ILE A 166 2.00 29.90 -61.34
CA ILE A 166 0.80 30.65 -60.87
C ILE A 166 0.06 29.82 -59.81
N ASN A 167 0.21 30.25 -58.56
CA ASN A 167 -0.84 30.40 -57.54
C ASN A 167 -0.31 30.10 -56.13
N GLY A 168 -0.62 31.03 -55.25
CA GLY A 168 -0.07 31.09 -53.90
C GLY A 168 -0.77 30.13 -52.95
N GLY A 169 0.06 29.61 -52.04
CA GLY A 169 -0.21 29.59 -50.60
C GLY A 169 -1.46 28.86 -50.13
N LYS A 170 -1.30 27.59 -49.77
CA LYS A 170 -1.11 27.13 -48.38
C LYS A 170 -1.16 25.59 -48.33
N SER A 171 -0.08 25.05 -47.78
CA SER A 171 0.26 23.66 -47.45
C SER A 171 -0.86 22.66 -47.12
N PRO A 172 -0.77 21.40 -47.60
CA PRO A 172 -1.32 20.24 -46.93
C PRO A 172 -0.18 19.42 -46.28
N PHE A 173 -0.10 19.40 -44.95
CA PHE A 173 0.72 18.41 -44.24
C PHE A 173 -0.20 17.30 -43.74
N SER A 174 -0.11 16.18 -44.45
CA SER A 174 -0.56 14.85 -44.07
C SER A 174 0.10 14.43 -42.76
N SER A 175 -0.68 13.89 -41.82
CA SER A 175 -0.12 13.13 -40.69
C SER A 175 -1.02 11.94 -40.37
N CYS A 176 -0.46 10.77 -40.59
CA CYS A 176 -1.02 9.46 -40.31
C CYS A 176 -1.27 9.27 -38.81
N HIS A 177 -2.44 8.71 -38.49
CA HIS A 177 -2.66 7.96 -37.26
C HIS A 177 -1.69 6.78 -37.15
N PRO A 178 -1.38 6.36 -35.92
CA PRO A 178 -1.57 4.95 -35.62
C PRO A 178 -2.35 4.69 -34.32
N MET A 179 -2.97 3.51 -34.32
CA MET A 179 -3.74 2.88 -33.26
C MET A 179 -2.93 2.68 -31.99
N GLY A 180 -3.49 3.11 -30.85
CA GLY A 180 -3.15 2.60 -29.53
C GLY A 180 -3.98 1.37 -29.22
N LEU A 181 -3.38 0.19 -29.41
CA LEU A 181 -3.91 -1.11 -29.03
C LEU A 181 -4.16 -1.17 -27.52
N LEU A 182 -5.35 -1.66 -27.17
CA LEU A 182 -5.63 -2.24 -25.86
C LEU A 182 -4.61 -3.34 -25.57
N GLN A 183 -3.79 -3.10 -24.57
CA GLN A 183 -2.81 -4.02 -23.98
C GLN A 183 -3.51 -5.34 -23.65
N GLN A 184 -3.23 -6.38 -24.43
CA GLN A 184 -3.56 -7.75 -24.10
C GLN A 184 -2.77 -8.17 -22.86
N ARG A 185 -3.51 -8.80 -21.97
CA ARG A 185 -3.12 -9.45 -20.73
C ARG A 185 -2.42 -10.76 -21.06
N ASP A 186 -1.09 -10.78 -20.95
CA ASP A 186 -0.30 -12.02 -20.93
C ASP A 186 0.17 -12.30 -19.49
N ASP A 187 -0.58 -13.16 -18.81
CA ASP A 187 -0.38 -13.58 -17.41
C ASP A 187 0.83 -14.54 -17.24
N GLY A 188 1.67 -14.72 -18.27
CA GLY A 188 2.82 -15.66 -18.27
C GLY A 188 4.15 -15.08 -17.76
N GLY A 189 4.32 -13.76 -17.75
CA GLY A 189 5.61 -13.12 -17.42
C GLY A 189 5.93 -13.02 -15.93
N VAL A 190 4.91 -13.04 -15.07
CA VAL A 190 5.07 -12.80 -13.62
C VAL A 190 5.77 -13.98 -12.93
N VAL A 191 5.55 -15.21 -13.40
CA VAL A 191 6.16 -16.42 -12.83
C VAL A 191 7.66 -16.49 -13.17
N ALA A 192 8.06 -16.06 -14.36
CA ALA A 192 9.48 -15.99 -14.74
C ALA A 192 10.24 -14.91 -13.94
N CYS A 193 9.59 -13.80 -13.61
CA CYS A 193 10.18 -12.71 -12.84
C CYS A 193 10.39 -13.07 -11.35
N LEU A 194 9.45 -13.83 -10.76
CA LEU A 194 9.60 -14.36 -9.39
C LEU A 194 10.78 -15.34 -9.26
N GLN A 195 11.08 -16.12 -10.31
CA GLN A 195 12.27 -16.99 -10.31
C GLN A 195 13.59 -16.19 -10.36
N LEU A 196 13.62 -15.05 -11.06
CA LEU A 196 14.82 -14.21 -11.13
C LEU A 196 15.10 -13.47 -9.82
N ILE A 197 14.07 -13.04 -9.09
CA ILE A 197 14.21 -12.40 -7.77
C ILE A 197 14.68 -13.42 -6.72
N SER A 198 14.20 -14.67 -6.78
CA SER A 198 14.68 -15.75 -5.91
C SER A 198 16.16 -16.10 -6.14
N GLN A 199 16.67 -15.95 -7.36
CA GLN A 199 18.08 -16.22 -7.68
C GLN A 199 19.00 -15.05 -7.30
N ALA A 200 18.49 -13.80 -7.36
CA ALA A 200 19.24 -12.63 -6.94
C ALA A 200 19.45 -12.58 -5.41
N SER A 201 18.48 -13.06 -4.63
CA SER A 201 18.57 -13.04 -3.16
C SER A 201 19.56 -14.05 -2.57
N ILE A 202 19.97 -15.09 -3.32
CA ILE A 202 20.96 -16.09 -2.87
C ILE A 202 22.41 -15.63 -3.13
N ARG A 203 22.63 -14.63 -3.99
CA ARG A 203 23.98 -14.10 -4.29
C ARG A 203 24.46 -12.98 -3.38
N ILE A 204 23.63 -12.54 -2.43
CA ILE A 204 23.95 -11.45 -1.50
C ILE A 204 24.20 -11.98 -0.07
N SER A 205 24.09 -13.29 0.16
CA SER A 205 24.40 -13.91 1.47
C SER A 205 25.66 -14.76 1.43
#